data_AF-A0A9W7CA08-F1
#
_entry.id   AF-A0A9W7CA08-F1
#
_cell.length_a   1.000
_cell.length_b   1.000
_cell.length_c   1.000
_cell.angle_alpha   90.00
_cell.angle_beta   90.00
_cell.angle_gamma   90.00
#
_symmetry.space_group_name_H-M   'P 1'
#
loop_
_entity.id
_entity.type
_entity.pdbx_description
1 polymer ?
#
loop_
_entity_poly.entity_id
_entity_poly.type
_entity_poly.pdbx_seq_one_letter_code
_entity_poly.pdbx_strand_id
1 'polypeptide(L)'
;MSHARTSSSEDLAALQRSTYRLWINPLGSTPFYADNPFFSFLVQWNLTWVITLLIAYLTRSVIITLAVAIITIIVVRDTRRIWVQRSSKDEVEEGRRTFREFRQTVLRRIGESVQNIRISRASKRYSRRKRRRAISTTEDLIEIPRPNIIPYSHGGYFGSAPFMLSDPSWINILRILQPDVFCEVARRIFAPSNYLIHWAENNPVCCAYGVLKEIEGYFVEGGGKSRSVSPIRREEEIKKEKVKVKEEIVIEWDVFLDPGVVSQYLKCTDPVERQSLADSLFKKMLIAHGSTPQLVIEQMGVLKGYNFWRVKQAKKSLGGGMSAYDWLILFSQALEMGENEQNDSEEKPDTMGLAEALNVIARIMGQELRIFLDLKSRFVPQEVWAEVVKQIHTYPSIKVQGCGSFVIEEVRGISSLCGINEVFFFHSAGDLQNAIHNKTVKTGDRVFFNAGSLLWDFPNSLSKMKRATIEKLTVRTEKDLKELYKLKPYALCRAKGSGMVGGSGSTIQDYVEAFDLIVGLYVQEFSIDEAAAELLINHANENTHVFKRGMAWGGIGGMTISGVQPSMLQNTDGLWAQRLCGRGWNEDRHPYQVD
;
A
#
# COMPACT_ATOMS: atom_id res chain seq x y z
N MET A 1 47.34 51.70 6.33
CA MET A 1 47.44 51.82 4.85
C MET A 1 46.52 50.75 4.27
N SER A 2 45.22 51.03 4.18
CA SER A 2 44.51 51.64 3.04
C SER A 2 44.23 50.65 1.89
N HIS A 3 43.10 49.92 1.98
CA HIS A 3 41.94 50.17 1.12
C HIS A 3 40.81 49.19 1.45
N ALA A 4 39.79 49.69 2.15
CA ALA A 4 38.48 49.09 2.20
C ALA A 4 37.74 49.45 0.90
N ARG A 5 37.20 48.45 0.20
CA ARG A 5 36.15 48.64 -0.81
C ARG A 5 34.86 48.05 -0.27
N THR A 6 33.94 48.93 0.07
CA THR A 6 32.52 48.64 0.28
C THR A 6 31.87 48.39 -1.08
N SER A 7 31.44 47.16 -1.35
CA SER A 7 30.50 46.86 -2.44
C SER A 7 29.08 47.08 -1.92
N SER A 8 28.35 48.01 -2.54
CA SER A 8 26.98 48.39 -2.23
C SER A 8 26.00 47.26 -2.52
N SER A 9 24.92 47.19 -1.72
CA SER A 9 23.82 46.23 -1.84
C SER A 9 22.94 46.42 -3.09
N GLU A 10 23.29 47.36 -3.98
CA GLU A 10 22.54 47.63 -5.20
C GLU A 10 22.99 46.76 -6.39
N ASP A 11 24.25 46.28 -6.40
CA ASP A 11 24.76 45.46 -7.51
C ASP A 11 24.26 44.00 -7.47
N LEU A 12 23.91 43.47 -6.29
CA LEU A 12 23.26 42.17 -6.14
C LEU A 12 21.79 42.18 -6.58
N ALA A 13 21.11 43.33 -6.46
CA ALA A 13 19.75 43.52 -6.95
C ALA A 13 19.68 43.76 -8.47
N ALA A 14 20.78 44.21 -9.09
CA ALA A 14 20.90 44.33 -10.54
C ALA A 14 21.23 42.99 -11.22
N LEU A 15 22.07 42.15 -10.60
CA LEU A 15 22.41 40.82 -11.12
C LEU A 15 21.25 39.82 -11.01
N GLN A 16 20.38 39.94 -10.00
CA GLN A 16 19.13 39.14 -9.92
C GLN A 16 18.05 39.57 -10.93
N ARG A 17 18.12 40.81 -11.47
CA ARG A 17 17.16 41.29 -12.48
C ARG A 17 17.56 40.97 -13.92
N SER A 18 18.83 40.65 -14.19
CA SER A 18 19.31 40.37 -15.56
C SER A 18 19.18 38.90 -15.97
N THR A 19 19.18 37.95 -15.03
CA THR A 19 18.97 36.51 -15.34
C THR A 19 17.50 36.11 -15.47
N TYR A 20 16.56 36.96 -15.02
CA TYR A 20 15.11 36.73 -15.15
C TYR A 20 14.47 37.33 -16.41
N ARG A 21 15.23 38.04 -17.26
CA ARG A 21 14.70 38.75 -18.45
C ARG A 21 14.87 38.02 -19.79
N LEU A 22 15.45 36.82 -19.81
CA LEU A 22 15.66 36.07 -21.06
C LEU A 22 14.68 34.91 -21.30
N TRP A 23 13.64 34.75 -20.49
CA TRP A 23 12.64 33.66 -20.65
C TRP A 23 11.17 34.08 -20.56
N ILE A 24 10.87 35.36 -20.73
CA ILE A 24 9.48 35.81 -20.86
C ILE A 24 9.38 36.77 -22.05
N ASN A 25 8.90 36.26 -23.17
CA ASN A 25 8.18 37.07 -24.14
C ASN A 25 6.72 36.55 -24.20
N PRO A 26 5.72 37.43 -24.18
CA PRO A 26 4.34 37.09 -23.86
C PRO A 26 3.59 36.67 -25.14
N LEU A 27 3.19 35.40 -25.19
CA LEU A 27 2.02 35.00 -25.96
C LEU A 27 0.90 34.71 -24.96
N GLY A 28 -0.23 35.36 -25.21
CA GLY A 28 -1.32 35.55 -24.27
C GLY A 28 -1.79 34.27 -23.58
N SER A 29 -1.99 34.42 -22.27
CA SER A 29 -2.82 33.55 -21.45
C SER A 29 -4.27 33.59 -21.93
N THR A 30 -4.63 32.66 -22.81
CA THR A 30 -5.99 32.12 -22.91
C THR A 30 -5.99 30.71 -22.30
N PRO A 31 -7.05 30.31 -21.58
CA PRO A 31 -7.10 29.02 -20.89
C PRO A 31 -7.35 27.90 -21.90
N PHE A 32 -6.31 27.35 -22.52
CA PHE A 32 -6.47 26.42 -23.65
C PHE A 32 -6.81 24.95 -23.30
N TYR A 33 -7.19 24.61 -22.05
CA TYR A 33 -7.56 23.23 -21.72
C TYR A 33 -8.81 23.03 -20.86
N ALA A 34 -9.51 24.10 -20.44
CA ALA A 34 -10.75 23.95 -19.67
C ALA A 34 -12.01 23.96 -20.55
N ASP A 35 -12.00 24.68 -21.67
CA ASP A 35 -13.16 24.83 -22.55
C ASP A 35 -12.96 24.22 -23.94
N ASN A 36 -12.12 23.19 -24.07
CA ASN A 36 -12.02 22.46 -25.34
C ASN A 36 -13.15 21.41 -25.40
N PRO A 37 -14.27 21.66 -26.12
CA PRO A 37 -15.37 20.70 -26.25
C PRO A 37 -14.88 19.38 -26.83
N PHE A 38 -13.76 19.37 -27.56
CA PHE A 38 -13.15 18.17 -28.12
C PHE A 38 -12.56 17.24 -27.04
N PHE A 39 -12.00 17.80 -25.95
CA PHE A 39 -11.42 17.00 -24.87
C PHE A 39 -12.49 16.45 -23.94
N SER A 40 -13.50 17.27 -23.61
CA SER A 40 -14.71 16.82 -22.89
C SER A 40 -15.46 15.74 -23.69
N PHE A 41 -15.55 15.92 -25.01
CA PHE A 41 -16.08 14.92 -25.93
C PHE A 41 -15.24 13.64 -25.94
N LEU A 42 -13.90 13.70 -26.00
CA LEU A 42 -13.03 12.51 -25.97
C LEU A 42 -13.14 11.72 -24.65
N VAL A 43 -13.28 12.39 -23.51
CA VAL A 43 -13.46 11.74 -22.21
C VAL A 43 -14.86 11.13 -22.08
N GLN A 44 -15.91 11.85 -22.49
CA GLN A 44 -17.26 11.29 -22.55
C GLN A 44 -17.36 10.13 -23.55
N TRP A 45 -16.68 10.22 -24.70
CA TRP A 45 -16.66 9.20 -25.74
C TRP A 45 -15.99 7.91 -25.23
N ASN A 46 -14.84 8.02 -24.57
CA ASN A 46 -14.14 6.85 -24.00
C ASN A 46 -14.92 6.22 -22.83
N LEU A 47 -15.54 7.02 -21.95
CA LEU A 47 -16.37 6.49 -20.87
C LEU A 47 -17.63 5.81 -21.39
N THR A 48 -18.27 6.39 -22.42
CA THR A 48 -19.42 5.79 -23.11
C THR A 48 -19.01 4.50 -23.82
N TRP A 49 -17.82 4.44 -24.42
CA TRP A 49 -17.28 3.21 -25.03
C TRP A 49 -17.00 2.12 -24.00
N VAL A 50 -16.41 2.44 -22.85
CA VAL A 50 -16.15 1.46 -21.78
C VAL A 50 -17.45 0.94 -21.19
N ILE A 51 -18.43 1.81 -20.91
CA ILE A 51 -19.76 1.41 -20.42
C ILE A 51 -20.50 0.60 -21.49
N THR A 52 -20.42 0.99 -22.77
CA THR A 52 -21.02 0.25 -23.88
C THR A 52 -20.35 -1.10 -24.07
N LEU A 53 -19.03 -1.22 -23.92
CA LEU A 53 -18.31 -2.50 -23.95
C LEU A 53 -18.65 -3.38 -22.75
N LEU A 54 -18.84 -2.81 -21.55
CA LEU A 54 -19.23 -3.57 -20.36
C LEU A 54 -20.69 -4.06 -20.45
N ILE A 55 -21.60 -3.18 -20.90
CA ILE A 55 -22.99 -3.53 -21.19
C ILE A 55 -23.04 -4.53 -22.34
N ALA A 56 -22.26 -4.35 -23.40
CA ALA A 56 -22.15 -5.29 -24.52
C ALA A 56 -21.54 -6.63 -24.11
N TYR A 57 -20.64 -6.67 -23.13
CA TYR A 57 -20.06 -7.90 -22.58
C TYR A 57 -21.10 -8.66 -21.73
N LEU A 58 -21.81 -7.95 -20.85
CA LEU A 58 -22.87 -8.51 -20.01
C LEU A 58 -24.09 -8.95 -20.85
N THR A 59 -24.50 -8.14 -21.84
CA THR A 59 -25.54 -8.52 -22.79
C THR A 59 -25.05 -9.59 -23.75
N ARG A 60 -23.80 -9.63 -24.22
CA ARG A 60 -23.27 -10.77 -25.00
C ARG A 60 -23.36 -12.06 -24.23
N SER A 61 -23.03 -12.10 -22.93
CA SER A 61 -23.09 -13.37 -22.19
C SER A 61 -24.54 -13.90 -22.05
N VAL A 62 -25.51 -13.01 -21.88
CA VAL A 62 -26.94 -13.37 -21.80
C VAL A 62 -27.53 -13.67 -23.19
N ILE A 63 -27.19 -12.86 -24.20
CA ILE A 63 -27.62 -13.02 -25.60
C ILE A 63 -27.01 -14.29 -26.21
N ILE A 64 -25.74 -14.62 -25.94
CA ILE A 64 -25.12 -15.88 -26.40
C ILE A 64 -25.85 -17.07 -25.79
N THR A 65 -26.19 -17.01 -24.50
CA THR A 65 -26.93 -18.09 -23.83
C THR A 65 -28.34 -18.26 -24.42
N LEU A 66 -29.05 -17.15 -24.66
CA LEU A 66 -30.37 -17.16 -25.30
C LEU A 66 -30.32 -17.57 -26.79
N ALA A 67 -29.32 -17.11 -27.53
CA ALA A 67 -29.12 -17.44 -28.94
C ALA A 67 -28.80 -18.93 -29.12
N VAL A 68 -27.96 -19.51 -28.26
CA VAL A 68 -27.69 -20.95 -28.26
C VAL A 68 -28.98 -21.74 -27.97
N ALA A 69 -29.81 -21.27 -27.02
CA ALA A 69 -31.10 -21.91 -26.73
C ALA A 69 -32.08 -21.82 -27.92
N ILE A 70 -32.21 -20.65 -28.55
CA ILE A 70 -33.09 -20.42 -29.69
C ILE A 70 -32.62 -21.19 -30.93
N ILE A 71 -31.32 -21.17 -31.25
CA ILE A 71 -30.74 -21.95 -32.35
C ILE A 71 -30.97 -23.43 -32.12
N THR A 72 -30.81 -23.92 -30.88
CA THR A 72 -31.11 -25.32 -30.55
C THR A 72 -32.59 -25.65 -30.79
N ILE A 73 -33.52 -24.77 -30.40
CA ILE A 73 -34.95 -24.96 -30.64
C ILE A 73 -35.29 -24.95 -32.14
N ILE A 74 -34.72 -24.02 -32.91
CA ILE A 74 -34.94 -23.90 -34.36
C ILE A 74 -34.37 -25.12 -35.09
N VAL A 75 -33.14 -25.52 -34.78
CA VAL A 75 -32.52 -26.72 -35.36
C VAL A 75 -33.35 -27.96 -35.05
N VAL A 76 -33.83 -28.13 -33.82
CA VAL A 76 -34.73 -29.26 -33.46
C VAL A 76 -36.05 -29.21 -34.24
N ARG A 77 -36.63 -28.02 -34.41
CA ARG A 77 -37.91 -27.84 -35.12
C ARG A 77 -37.77 -28.11 -36.63
N ASP A 78 -36.74 -27.58 -37.26
CA ASP A 78 -36.56 -27.68 -38.70
C ASP A 78 -36.04 -29.06 -39.11
N THR A 79 -35.17 -29.68 -38.29
CA THR A 79 -34.78 -31.08 -38.49
C THR A 79 -36.00 -32.00 -38.41
N ARG A 80 -36.93 -31.76 -37.47
CA ARG A 80 -38.19 -32.52 -37.37
C ARG A 80 -39.12 -32.30 -38.59
N ARG A 81 -39.09 -31.11 -39.20
CA ARG A 81 -39.95 -30.75 -40.33
C ARG A 81 -39.46 -31.30 -41.65
N ILE A 82 -38.15 -31.23 -41.90
CA ILE A 82 -37.48 -31.78 -43.10
C ILE A 82 -37.66 -33.31 -43.15
N TRP A 83 -37.64 -33.95 -41.99
CA TRP A 83 -37.72 -35.40 -41.89
C TRP A 83 -39.10 -36.01 -42.12
N VAL A 84 -40.16 -35.27 -41.80
CA VAL A 84 -41.55 -35.72 -42.01
C VAL A 84 -41.90 -35.77 -43.50
N GLN A 85 -41.12 -35.13 -44.38
CA GLN A 85 -41.47 -35.00 -45.80
C GLN A 85 -40.68 -35.90 -46.76
N ARG A 86 -39.60 -36.61 -46.38
CA ARG A 86 -38.72 -37.21 -47.40
C ARG A 86 -38.04 -38.57 -47.15
N SER A 87 -38.36 -39.32 -46.11
CA SER A 87 -37.50 -40.48 -45.77
C SER A 87 -38.22 -41.82 -45.74
N SER A 88 -37.55 -42.84 -46.29
CA SER A 88 -37.92 -44.25 -46.12
C SER A 88 -37.85 -44.64 -44.62
N LYS A 89 -38.54 -45.71 -44.22
CA LYS A 89 -38.61 -46.13 -42.80
C LYS A 89 -37.23 -46.30 -42.14
N ASP A 90 -36.22 -46.72 -42.89
CA ASP A 90 -34.88 -46.99 -42.37
C ASP A 90 -34.09 -45.71 -42.09
N GLU A 91 -34.17 -44.72 -43.00
CA GLU A 91 -33.65 -43.38 -42.73
C GLU A 91 -34.33 -42.78 -41.50
N VAL A 92 -35.65 -43.00 -41.37
CA VAL A 92 -36.48 -42.54 -40.24
C VAL A 92 -36.08 -43.19 -38.89
N GLU A 93 -35.35 -44.29 -38.89
CA GLU A 93 -34.86 -44.90 -37.66
C GLU A 93 -33.42 -44.47 -37.35
N GLU A 94 -32.59 -44.24 -38.37
CA GLU A 94 -31.21 -43.77 -38.22
C GLU A 94 -31.14 -42.34 -37.65
N GLY A 95 -31.93 -41.39 -38.16
CA GLY A 95 -31.92 -40.04 -37.56
C GLY A 95 -32.56 -39.99 -36.17
N ARG A 96 -33.46 -40.93 -35.82
CA ARG A 96 -33.93 -41.08 -34.42
C ARG A 96 -32.80 -41.58 -33.53
N ARG A 97 -31.90 -42.42 -34.04
CA ARG A 97 -30.70 -42.85 -33.33
C ARG A 97 -29.72 -41.69 -33.14
N THR A 98 -29.38 -40.96 -34.20
CA THR A 98 -28.49 -39.79 -34.14
C THR A 98 -29.03 -38.69 -33.23
N PHE A 99 -30.34 -38.43 -33.27
CA PHE A 99 -30.96 -37.47 -32.36
C PHE A 99 -30.96 -37.93 -30.90
N ARG A 100 -31.14 -39.23 -30.64
CA ARG A 100 -31.00 -39.81 -29.29
C ARG A 100 -29.58 -39.64 -28.76
N GLU A 101 -28.57 -39.91 -29.58
CA GLU A 101 -27.15 -39.76 -29.21
C GLU A 101 -26.76 -38.30 -28.97
N PHE A 102 -27.22 -37.38 -29.83
CA PHE A 102 -27.03 -35.94 -29.63
C PHE A 102 -27.69 -35.47 -28.33
N ARG A 103 -28.95 -35.85 -28.09
CA ARG A 103 -29.68 -35.52 -26.85
C ARG A 103 -28.96 -36.06 -25.62
N GLN A 104 -28.48 -37.30 -25.65
CA GLN A 104 -27.71 -37.89 -24.54
C GLN A 104 -26.40 -37.14 -24.30
N THR A 105 -25.71 -36.70 -25.36
CA THR A 105 -24.47 -35.92 -25.25
C THR A 105 -24.73 -34.54 -24.61
N VAL A 106 -25.79 -33.85 -25.03
CA VAL A 106 -26.19 -32.56 -24.44
C VAL A 106 -26.58 -32.72 -22.98
N LEU A 107 -27.42 -33.71 -22.65
CA LEU A 107 -27.83 -33.99 -21.27
C LEU A 107 -26.64 -34.38 -20.38
N ARG A 108 -25.67 -35.14 -20.90
CA ARG A 108 -24.43 -35.48 -20.19
C ARG A 108 -23.61 -34.23 -19.86
N ARG A 109 -23.39 -33.33 -20.83
CA ARG A 109 -22.64 -32.08 -20.61
C ARG A 109 -23.35 -31.13 -19.65
N ILE A 110 -24.68 -31.07 -19.69
CA ILE A 110 -25.47 -30.33 -18.69
C ILE A 110 -25.30 -30.97 -17.31
N GLY A 111 -25.37 -32.30 -17.22
CA GLY A 111 -25.15 -33.05 -15.98
C GLY A 111 -23.75 -32.80 -15.38
N GLU A 112 -22.69 -32.85 -16.20
CA GLU A 112 -21.32 -32.53 -15.81
C GLU A 112 -21.20 -31.08 -15.30
N SER A 113 -21.84 -30.12 -15.99
CA SER A 113 -21.86 -28.70 -15.59
C SER A 113 -22.58 -28.48 -14.25
N VAL A 114 -23.74 -29.12 -14.06
CA VAL A 114 -24.50 -29.07 -12.80
C VAL A 114 -23.72 -29.75 -11.67
N GLN A 115 -23.05 -30.86 -11.94
CA GLN A 115 -22.22 -31.56 -10.97
C GLN A 115 -21.00 -30.73 -10.58
N ASN A 116 -20.34 -30.05 -11.52
CA ASN A 116 -19.25 -29.11 -11.24
C ASN A 116 -19.72 -27.93 -10.39
N ILE A 117 -20.93 -27.39 -10.63
CA ILE A 117 -21.55 -26.37 -9.78
C ILE A 117 -21.84 -26.92 -8.38
N ARG A 118 -22.33 -28.16 -8.25
CA ARG A 118 -22.57 -28.83 -6.95
C ARG A 118 -21.27 -29.09 -6.19
N ILE A 119 -20.22 -29.58 -6.84
CA ILE A 119 -18.90 -29.78 -6.26
C ILE A 119 -18.30 -28.44 -5.81
N SER A 120 -18.42 -27.39 -6.62
CA SER A 120 -18.02 -26.02 -6.24
C SER A 120 -18.76 -25.54 -4.99
N ARG A 121 -20.08 -25.77 -4.90
CA ARG A 121 -20.89 -25.39 -3.73
C ARG A 121 -20.58 -26.25 -2.49
N ALA A 122 -20.33 -27.54 -2.66
CA ALA A 122 -19.95 -28.46 -1.58
C ALA A 122 -18.55 -28.14 -1.04
N SER A 123 -17.57 -27.88 -1.93
CA SER A 123 -16.24 -27.39 -1.59
C SER A 123 -16.30 -26.06 -0.85
N LYS A 124 -17.14 -25.10 -1.30
CA LYS A 124 -17.41 -23.85 -0.56
C LYS A 124 -18.06 -24.06 0.82
N ARG A 125 -18.90 -25.09 0.99
CA ARG A 125 -19.48 -25.42 2.31
C ARG A 125 -18.47 -26.10 3.23
N TYR A 126 -17.63 -26.97 2.70
CA TYR A 126 -16.57 -27.64 3.44
C TYR A 126 -15.50 -26.65 3.92
N SER A 127 -15.04 -25.74 3.05
CA SER A 127 -14.12 -24.66 3.43
C SER A 127 -14.73 -23.70 4.46
N ARG A 128 -16.03 -23.39 4.38
CA ARG A 128 -16.74 -22.62 5.42
C ARG A 128 -16.81 -23.34 6.77
N ARG A 129 -16.98 -24.68 6.79
CA ARG A 129 -16.99 -25.46 8.05
C ARG A 129 -15.60 -25.59 8.66
N LYS A 130 -14.54 -25.73 7.85
CA LYS A 130 -13.15 -25.72 8.32
C LYS A 130 -12.74 -24.33 8.85
N ARG A 131 -13.14 -23.24 8.19
CA ARG A 131 -12.93 -21.85 8.65
C ARG A 131 -13.59 -21.53 9.99
N ARG A 132 -14.75 -22.11 10.30
CA ARG A 132 -15.41 -21.91 11.61
C ARG A 132 -14.70 -22.58 12.79
N ARG A 133 -13.76 -23.50 12.55
CA ARG A 133 -12.95 -24.15 13.59
C ARG A 133 -11.53 -23.57 13.72
N ALA A 134 -11.15 -22.58 12.90
CA ALA A 134 -9.76 -22.19 12.66
C ALA A 134 -9.47 -20.73 13.02
N ILE A 135 -9.88 -20.29 14.21
CA ILE A 135 -9.21 -19.15 14.84
C ILE A 135 -8.88 -19.58 16.27
N SER A 136 -8.02 -20.60 16.37
CA SER A 136 -7.17 -20.75 17.55
C SER A 136 -6.07 -19.71 17.36
N THR A 137 -6.33 -18.50 17.86
CA THR A 137 -5.63 -17.23 17.53
C THR A 137 -4.12 -17.24 17.74
N THR A 138 -3.60 -18.20 18.50
CA THR A 138 -2.17 -18.32 18.84
C THR A 138 -1.41 -19.31 17.97
N GLU A 139 -2.06 -20.27 17.32
CA GLU A 139 -1.37 -21.32 16.54
C GLU A 139 -0.90 -20.82 15.17
N ASP A 140 -1.42 -19.69 14.71
CA ASP A 140 -1.11 -19.09 13.41
C ASP A 140 -0.12 -17.91 13.51
N LEU A 141 0.46 -17.63 14.67
CA LEU A 141 1.47 -16.59 14.82
C LEU A 141 2.81 -17.11 14.25
N ILE A 142 3.38 -16.37 13.30
CA ILE A 142 4.70 -16.67 12.74
C ILE A 142 5.65 -15.55 13.17
N GLU A 143 6.70 -15.94 13.88
CA GLU A 143 7.84 -15.08 14.14
C GLU A 143 8.66 -14.95 12.84
N ILE A 144 8.94 -13.72 12.46
CA ILE A 144 9.90 -13.35 11.43
C ILE A 144 11.00 -12.50 12.08
N PRO A 145 12.17 -12.36 11.44
CA PRO A 145 13.18 -11.42 11.93
C PRO A 145 12.58 -10.02 12.09
N ARG A 146 12.96 -9.32 13.17
CA ARG A 146 12.61 -7.89 13.33
C ARG A 146 13.57 -7.05 12.48
N PRO A 147 13.08 -6.04 11.73
CA PRO A 147 13.98 -5.08 11.10
C PRO A 147 14.80 -4.32 12.15
N ASN A 148 16.12 -4.23 11.94
CA ASN A 148 17.05 -3.55 12.85
C ASN A 148 16.80 -2.04 12.92
N ILE A 149 16.28 -1.47 11.84
CA ILE A 149 15.98 -0.05 11.73
C ILE A 149 14.59 0.06 11.08
N ILE A 150 13.62 0.55 11.86
CA ILE A 150 12.28 0.87 11.37
C ILE A 150 12.18 2.40 11.32
N PRO A 151 12.35 3.02 10.14
CA PRO A 151 12.36 4.47 10.00
C PRO A 151 10.98 5.09 10.24
N TYR A 152 9.93 4.32 9.96
CA TYR A 152 8.55 4.60 10.29
C TYR A 152 7.70 3.33 10.16
N SER A 153 6.56 3.36 10.83
CA SER A 153 5.56 2.28 10.85
C SER A 153 4.65 2.44 9.64
N HIS A 154 4.87 1.61 8.63
CA HIS A 154 4.20 1.70 7.33
C HIS A 154 2.67 1.56 7.46
N GLY A 155 1.94 2.42 6.76
CA GLY A 155 0.50 2.69 6.83
C GLY A 155 -0.08 2.74 8.25
N GLY A 156 0.70 3.24 9.22
CA GLY A 156 0.29 3.39 10.61
C GLY A 156 0.01 2.06 11.31
N TYR A 157 0.99 1.14 11.26
CA TYR A 157 0.89 -0.22 11.81
C TYR A 157 -0.21 -1.09 11.17
N PHE A 158 -0.47 -0.94 9.88
CA PHE A 158 -1.56 -1.72 9.28
C PHE A 158 -1.31 -3.24 9.31
N GLY A 159 -0.04 -3.67 9.32
CA GLY A 159 0.34 -5.07 9.48
C GLY A 159 -0.08 -5.67 10.83
N SER A 160 -0.41 -4.83 11.82
CA SER A 160 -0.95 -5.25 13.11
C SER A 160 -2.43 -5.66 13.08
N ALA A 161 -3.17 -5.31 12.02
CA ALA A 161 -4.62 -5.49 11.97
C ALA A 161 -5.10 -6.92 12.22
N PRO A 162 -4.49 -7.99 11.67
CA PRO A 162 -5.01 -9.33 11.93
C PRO A 162 -4.74 -9.80 13.37
N PHE A 163 -3.76 -9.23 14.08
CA PHE A 163 -3.54 -9.45 15.52
C PHE A 163 -4.56 -8.67 16.35
N MET A 164 -4.81 -7.41 16.00
CA MET A 164 -5.85 -6.61 16.65
C MET A 164 -7.24 -7.29 16.52
N LEU A 165 -7.54 -7.87 15.36
CA LEU A 165 -8.79 -8.60 15.14
C LEU A 165 -8.85 -9.98 15.81
N SER A 166 -7.73 -10.50 16.30
CA SER A 166 -7.72 -11.73 17.09
C SER A 166 -7.88 -11.46 18.60
N ASP A 167 -7.74 -10.20 19.00
CA ASP A 167 -7.85 -9.72 20.37
C ASP A 167 -9.31 -9.26 20.69
N PRO A 168 -10.04 -9.96 21.57
CA PRO A 168 -11.43 -9.62 21.89
C PRO A 168 -11.60 -8.22 22.48
N SER A 169 -10.64 -7.76 23.29
CA SER A 169 -10.68 -6.43 23.91
C SER A 169 -10.61 -5.35 22.83
N TRP A 170 -9.72 -5.52 21.86
CA TRP A 170 -9.56 -4.57 20.77
C TRP A 170 -10.68 -4.62 19.73
N ILE A 171 -11.29 -5.78 19.52
CA ILE A 171 -12.54 -5.86 18.76
C ILE A 171 -13.63 -5.03 19.46
N ASN A 172 -13.71 -5.08 20.80
CA ASN A 172 -14.66 -4.26 21.55
C ASN A 172 -14.36 -2.76 21.42
N ILE A 173 -13.09 -2.35 21.52
CA ILE A 173 -12.66 -0.96 21.29
C ILE A 173 -13.07 -0.50 19.88
N LEU A 174 -12.80 -1.32 18.85
CA LEU A 174 -13.20 -1.02 17.47
C LEU A 174 -14.73 -0.88 17.34
N ARG A 175 -15.49 -1.73 18.03
CA ARG A 175 -16.96 -1.69 18.04
C ARG A 175 -17.49 -0.40 18.67
N ILE A 176 -16.88 0.07 19.75
CA ILE A 176 -17.28 1.28 20.47
C ILE A 176 -16.90 2.54 19.67
N LEU A 177 -15.64 2.62 19.23
CA LEU A 177 -15.10 3.83 18.60
C LEU A 177 -15.46 3.95 17.11
N GLN A 178 -15.60 2.83 16.40
CA GLN A 178 -15.88 2.80 14.97
C GLN A 178 -16.91 1.71 14.59
N PRO A 179 -18.17 1.80 15.07
CA PRO A 179 -19.18 0.77 14.89
C PRO A 179 -19.45 0.43 13.41
N ASP A 180 -19.39 1.41 12.51
CA ASP A 180 -19.55 1.19 11.07
C ASP A 180 -18.42 0.35 10.46
N VAL A 181 -17.18 0.60 10.90
CA VAL A 181 -16.00 -0.16 10.48
C VAL A 181 -16.10 -1.57 11.05
N PHE A 182 -16.40 -1.70 12.34
CA PHE A 182 -16.64 -2.99 12.99
C PHE A 182 -17.71 -3.82 12.25
N CYS A 183 -18.85 -3.24 11.87
CA CYS A 183 -19.89 -3.95 11.14
C CYS A 183 -19.40 -4.50 9.79
N GLU A 184 -18.57 -3.75 9.07
CA GLU A 184 -17.99 -4.20 7.80
C GLU A 184 -16.91 -5.26 8.01
N VAL A 185 -16.04 -5.09 9.01
CA VAL A 185 -15.01 -6.07 9.36
C VAL A 185 -15.65 -7.37 9.83
N ALA A 186 -16.66 -7.33 10.70
CA ALA A 186 -17.38 -8.51 11.17
C ALA A 186 -18.03 -9.30 10.03
N ARG A 187 -18.52 -8.62 8.98
CA ARG A 187 -19.02 -9.27 7.75
C ARG A 187 -17.90 -9.90 6.92
N ARG A 188 -16.67 -9.42 7.06
CA ARG A 188 -15.50 -9.73 6.21
C ARG A 188 -14.38 -10.45 6.94
N ILE A 189 -14.52 -10.79 8.22
CA ILE A 189 -13.46 -11.47 8.98
C ILE A 189 -13.09 -12.83 8.37
N PHE A 190 -14.00 -13.42 7.57
CA PHE A 190 -13.76 -14.63 6.78
C PHE A 190 -13.52 -14.37 5.29
N ALA A 191 -13.47 -13.11 4.86
CA ALA A 191 -13.11 -12.73 3.50
C ALA A 191 -11.59 -12.86 3.30
N PRO A 192 -11.11 -12.99 2.06
CA PRO A 192 -9.68 -12.93 1.79
C PRO A 192 -9.05 -11.62 2.29
N SER A 193 -7.80 -11.68 2.70
CA SER A 193 -7.03 -10.60 3.36
C SER A 193 -7.02 -9.30 2.56
N ASN A 194 -7.02 -9.37 1.22
CA ASN A 194 -7.07 -8.19 0.35
C ASN A 194 -8.31 -7.31 0.56
N TYR A 195 -9.42 -7.86 1.10
CA TYR A 195 -10.60 -7.07 1.46
C TYR A 195 -10.50 -6.40 2.83
N LEU A 196 -9.52 -6.78 3.63
CA LEU A 196 -9.23 -6.22 4.95
C LEU A 196 -8.19 -5.09 4.89
N ILE A 197 -7.37 -5.01 3.82
CA ILE A 197 -6.32 -3.98 3.67
C ILE A 197 -6.91 -2.56 3.80
N HIS A 198 -7.97 -2.27 3.02
CA HIS A 198 -8.48 -0.91 2.89
C HIS A 198 -9.06 -0.27 4.15
N TRP A 199 -9.45 -1.07 5.16
CA TRP A 199 -9.94 -0.50 6.42
C TRP A 199 -8.84 -0.40 7.47
N ALA A 200 -7.79 -1.23 7.38
CA ALA A 200 -6.71 -1.33 8.36
C ALA A 200 -5.67 -0.21 8.19
N GLU A 201 -5.43 0.18 6.94
CA GLU A 201 -4.41 1.16 6.60
C GLU A 201 -4.75 2.57 7.06
N ASN A 202 -3.81 3.17 7.79
CA ASN A 202 -3.97 4.39 8.60
C ASN A 202 -5.24 4.40 9.47
N ASN A 203 -5.72 3.25 9.94
CA ASN A 203 -6.83 3.22 10.88
C ASN A 203 -6.34 3.58 12.28
N PRO A 204 -6.96 4.55 12.98
CA PRO A 204 -6.48 4.99 14.29
C PRO A 204 -6.57 3.89 15.36
N VAL A 205 -7.55 2.99 15.32
CA VAL A 205 -7.68 1.90 16.30
C VAL A 205 -6.60 0.84 16.06
N CYS A 206 -6.39 0.46 14.79
CA CYS A 206 -5.30 -0.44 14.39
C CYS A 206 -3.93 0.12 14.76
N CYS A 207 -3.73 1.42 14.49
CA CYS A 207 -2.51 2.12 14.84
C CYS A 207 -2.27 2.13 16.36
N ALA A 208 -3.31 2.40 17.16
CA ALA A 208 -3.21 2.39 18.62
C ALA A 208 -2.81 1.01 19.15
N TYR A 209 -3.38 -0.06 18.61
CA TYR A 209 -2.99 -1.43 18.93
C TYR A 209 -1.50 -1.67 18.64
N GLY A 210 -1.05 -1.34 17.42
CA GLY A 210 0.36 -1.50 17.03
C GLY A 210 1.31 -0.72 17.94
N VAL A 211 0.99 0.54 18.24
CA VAL A 211 1.79 1.40 19.13
C VAL A 211 1.88 0.83 20.54
N LEU A 212 0.76 0.38 21.13
CA LEU A 212 0.79 -0.19 22.47
C LEU A 212 1.59 -1.49 22.51
N LYS A 213 1.44 -2.37 21.51
CA LYS A 213 2.25 -3.59 21.44
C LYS A 213 3.75 -3.33 21.27
N GLU A 214 4.11 -2.28 20.53
CA GLU A 214 5.49 -1.83 20.42
C GLU A 214 6.03 -1.28 21.77
N ILE A 215 5.24 -0.46 22.47
CA ILE A 215 5.60 0.12 23.78
C ILE A 215 5.73 -0.94 24.87
N GLU A 216 4.81 -1.90 24.92
CA GLU A 216 4.82 -3.00 25.87
C GLU A 216 6.08 -3.88 25.72
N GLY A 217 6.81 -3.72 24.61
CA GLY A 217 7.99 -4.53 24.29
C GLY A 217 7.62 -6.00 24.19
N TYR A 218 6.34 -6.29 23.86
CA TYR A 218 5.86 -7.64 23.62
C TYR A 218 6.89 -8.28 22.68
N PHE A 219 7.56 -9.32 23.17
CA PHE A 219 8.52 -10.19 22.46
C PHE A 219 10.03 -9.87 22.50
N VAL A 220 10.51 -8.98 23.37
CA VAL A 220 11.96 -8.95 23.65
C VAL A 220 12.34 -10.15 24.54
N GLU A 221 13.03 -11.10 23.90
CA GLU A 221 13.79 -12.24 24.44
C GLU A 221 13.09 -13.60 24.54
N GLY A 222 12.80 -14.15 23.36
CA GLY A 222 13.01 -15.56 23.05
C GLY A 222 11.92 -16.52 23.49
N GLY A 223 11.44 -17.33 22.56
CA GLY A 223 10.51 -18.46 22.76
C GLY A 223 10.96 -19.56 23.73
N GLY A 224 11.87 -19.29 24.68
CA GLY A 224 12.01 -20.08 25.88
C GLY A 224 10.80 -19.86 26.78
N LYS A 225 9.82 -20.77 26.71
CA LYS A 225 8.68 -20.94 27.64
C LYS A 225 8.75 -19.96 28.81
N SER A 226 7.92 -18.92 28.78
CA SER A 226 7.74 -17.94 29.85
C SER A 226 7.90 -18.60 31.22
N ARG A 227 9.11 -18.56 31.77
CA ARG A 227 9.34 -18.88 33.18
C ARG A 227 8.73 -17.67 33.89
N SER A 228 7.74 -17.90 34.74
CA SER A 228 7.17 -16.86 35.58
C SER A 228 8.28 -16.23 36.42
N VAL A 229 8.92 -15.18 35.91
CA VAL A 229 9.89 -14.40 36.67
C VAL A 229 9.07 -13.62 37.69
N SER A 230 9.42 -13.78 38.97
CA SER A 230 8.73 -13.09 40.07
C SER A 230 8.72 -11.57 39.84
N PRO A 231 7.62 -10.85 40.14
CA PRO A 231 7.48 -9.40 39.92
C PRO A 231 8.65 -8.56 40.43
N ILE A 232 9.29 -9.01 41.53
CA ILE A 232 10.39 -8.30 42.21
C ILE A 232 11.68 -8.26 41.37
N ARG A 233 12.01 -9.31 40.61
CA ARG A 233 13.19 -9.30 39.72
C ARG A 233 12.99 -8.39 38.50
N ARG A 234 11.74 -8.23 38.08
CA ARG A 234 11.36 -7.39 36.94
C ARG A 234 11.70 -5.92 37.19
N GLU A 235 11.48 -5.40 38.41
CA GLU A 235 11.77 -4.00 38.72
C GLU A 235 13.27 -3.67 38.72
N GLU A 236 14.14 -4.60 39.14
CA GLU A 236 15.59 -4.39 39.14
C GLU A 236 16.22 -4.51 37.75
N GLU A 237 15.75 -5.45 36.92
CA GLU A 237 16.17 -5.57 35.52
C GLU A 237 15.67 -4.38 34.69
N ILE A 238 14.42 -3.94 34.88
CA ILE A 238 13.89 -2.71 34.27
C ILE A 238 14.74 -1.48 34.66
N LYS A 239 15.26 -1.41 35.89
CA LYS A 239 16.15 -0.30 36.30
C LYS A 239 17.52 -0.35 35.62
N LYS A 240 18.07 -1.54 35.33
CA LYS A 240 19.37 -1.69 34.65
C LYS A 240 19.27 -1.57 33.13
N GLU A 241 18.14 -1.95 32.53
CA GLU A 241 17.90 -1.87 31.09
C GLU A 241 17.37 -0.50 30.61
N LYS A 242 16.98 0.39 31.54
CA LYS A 242 16.52 1.76 31.28
C LYS A 242 17.53 2.69 30.57
N VAL A 243 18.72 2.21 30.23
CA VAL A 243 19.71 2.91 29.39
C VAL A 243 19.64 2.46 27.92
N LYS A 244 18.77 1.52 27.54
CA LYS A 244 18.43 1.31 26.12
C LYS A 244 17.74 2.56 25.60
N VAL A 245 18.35 3.21 24.62
CA VAL A 245 17.76 4.33 23.87
C VAL A 245 16.39 3.87 23.39
N LYS A 246 15.33 4.47 23.94
CA LYS A 246 13.96 4.19 23.51
C LYS A 246 13.87 4.50 22.03
N GLU A 247 13.61 3.47 21.21
CA GLU A 247 13.42 3.66 19.78
C GLU A 247 12.25 4.64 19.59
N GLU A 248 12.46 5.65 18.76
CA GLU A 248 11.44 6.65 18.46
C GLU A 248 10.36 6.00 17.60
N ILE A 249 9.10 6.05 18.04
CA ILE A 249 7.97 5.51 17.27
C ILE A 249 7.51 6.57 16.29
N VAL A 250 7.64 6.27 15.00
CA VAL A 250 7.25 7.16 13.90
C VAL A 250 6.12 6.50 13.12
N ILE A 251 5.04 7.22 12.88
CA ILE A 251 3.81 6.68 12.27
C ILE A 251 3.61 7.32 10.90
N GLU A 252 3.37 6.51 9.87
CA GLU A 252 3.03 7.04 8.55
C GLU A 252 1.58 7.50 8.46
N TRP A 253 1.36 8.66 7.82
CA TRP A 253 0.07 9.14 7.38
C TRP A 253 0.05 9.35 5.87
N ASP A 254 -0.85 8.65 5.19
CA ASP A 254 -1.19 8.93 3.79
C ASP A 254 -2.12 10.15 3.73
N VAL A 255 -1.60 11.30 3.29
CA VAL A 255 -2.30 12.59 3.43
C VAL A 255 -2.83 13.15 2.11
N PHE A 256 -4.07 13.63 2.17
CA PHE A 256 -4.75 14.38 1.11
C PHE A 256 -5.19 15.77 1.61
N LEU A 257 -4.90 16.81 0.84
CA LEU A 257 -5.37 18.17 1.10
C LEU A 257 -6.62 18.51 0.30
N ASP A 258 -7.50 19.31 0.92
CA ASP A 258 -8.69 19.83 0.26
C ASP A 258 -8.30 20.82 -0.85
N PRO A 259 -8.55 20.52 -2.13
CA PRO A 259 -8.11 21.37 -3.24
C PRO A 259 -8.77 22.75 -3.22
N GLY A 260 -9.96 22.88 -2.63
CA GLY A 260 -10.63 24.17 -2.46
C GLY A 260 -9.86 25.07 -1.49
N VAL A 261 -9.41 24.50 -0.37
CA VAL A 261 -8.62 25.23 0.64
C VAL A 261 -7.23 25.58 0.09
N VAL A 262 -6.58 24.65 -0.62
CA VAL A 262 -5.28 24.90 -1.28
C VAL A 262 -5.40 26.07 -2.27
N SER A 263 -6.45 26.08 -3.10
CA SER A 263 -6.70 27.15 -4.07
C SER A 263 -6.94 28.50 -3.39
N GLN A 264 -7.69 28.53 -2.29
CA GLN A 264 -7.92 29.75 -1.49
C GLN A 264 -6.61 30.24 -0.87
N TYR A 265 -5.83 29.34 -0.25
CA TYR A 265 -4.54 29.67 0.37
C TYR A 265 -3.57 30.29 -0.63
N LEU A 266 -3.45 29.72 -1.83
CA LEU A 266 -2.56 30.22 -2.88
C LEU A 266 -2.97 31.59 -3.43
N LYS A 267 -4.26 31.90 -3.43
CA LYS A 267 -4.80 33.19 -3.91
C LYS A 267 -4.83 34.27 -2.83
N CYS A 268 -4.77 33.88 -1.55
CA CYS A 268 -4.87 34.80 -0.43
C CYS A 268 -3.57 35.61 -0.26
N THR A 269 -3.70 36.93 -0.31
CA THR A 269 -2.62 37.89 -0.08
C THR A 269 -2.62 38.49 1.33
N ASP A 270 -3.75 38.40 2.05
CA ASP A 270 -3.86 38.90 3.42
C ASP A 270 -3.20 37.93 4.42
N PRO A 271 -2.22 38.37 5.25
CA PRO A 271 -1.51 37.47 6.15
C PRO A 271 -2.40 36.80 7.22
N VAL A 272 -3.42 37.50 7.72
CA VAL A 272 -4.28 36.98 8.80
C VAL A 272 -5.22 35.91 8.25
N GLU A 273 -5.86 36.19 7.11
CA GLU A 273 -6.69 35.20 6.41
C GLU A 273 -5.85 34.00 5.96
N ARG A 274 -4.63 34.24 5.47
CA ARG A 274 -3.71 33.17 5.06
C ARG A 274 -3.34 32.23 6.21
N GLN A 275 -3.14 32.76 7.42
CA GLN A 275 -2.92 31.94 8.62
C GLN A 275 -4.17 31.12 8.99
N SER A 276 -5.37 31.70 8.85
CA SER A 276 -6.63 30.96 9.06
C SER A 276 -6.82 29.83 8.03
N LEU A 277 -6.40 30.07 6.78
CA LEU A 277 -6.39 29.05 5.73
C LEU A 277 -5.33 27.97 5.98
N ALA A 278 -4.17 28.31 6.54
CA ALA A 278 -3.17 27.33 6.99
C ALA A 278 -3.73 26.38 8.05
N ASP A 279 -4.42 26.92 9.07
CA ASP A 279 -5.13 26.11 10.06
C ASP A 279 -6.21 25.23 9.42
N SER A 280 -6.94 25.78 8.44
CA SER A 280 -7.94 25.03 7.67
C SER A 280 -7.32 23.90 6.84
N LEU A 281 -6.11 24.07 6.29
CA LEU A 281 -5.42 23.01 5.54
C LEU A 281 -5.18 21.80 6.44
N PHE A 282 -4.67 22.01 7.66
CA PHE A 282 -4.45 20.94 8.62
C PHE A 282 -5.77 20.31 9.08
N LYS A 283 -6.75 21.12 9.51
CA LYS A 283 -8.04 20.61 10.03
C LYS A 283 -8.85 19.82 8.99
N LYS A 284 -8.74 20.17 7.71
CA LYS A 284 -9.44 19.50 6.61
C LYS A 284 -8.58 18.48 5.87
N MET A 285 -7.31 18.33 6.24
CA MET A 285 -6.44 17.28 5.73
C MET A 285 -7.05 15.93 6.05
N LEU A 286 -7.16 15.06 5.05
CA LEU A 286 -7.66 13.70 5.21
C LEU A 286 -6.48 12.73 5.27
N ILE A 287 -6.57 11.77 6.19
CA ILE A 287 -5.69 10.62 6.27
C ILE A 287 -6.43 9.43 5.66
N ALA A 288 -5.87 8.83 4.61
CA ALA A 288 -6.44 7.70 3.89
C ALA A 288 -5.44 7.01 2.97
N HIS A 289 -5.55 5.71 2.77
CA HIS A 289 -4.75 5.00 1.76
C HIS A 289 -5.03 5.42 0.29
N GLY A 290 -6.29 5.76 0.00
CA GLY A 290 -6.78 5.81 -1.38
C GLY A 290 -6.92 4.43 -2.01
N SER A 291 -7.40 4.34 -3.25
CA SER A 291 -7.48 3.07 -3.99
C SER A 291 -6.44 2.99 -5.10
N THR A 292 -5.96 1.79 -5.46
CA THR A 292 -4.97 1.62 -6.54
C THR A 292 -5.41 2.24 -7.88
N PRO A 293 -6.65 2.04 -8.37
CA PRO A 293 -7.09 2.67 -9.62
C PRO A 293 -7.10 4.21 -9.52
N GLN A 294 -7.36 4.72 -8.33
CA GLN A 294 -7.39 6.15 -8.05
C GLN A 294 -5.98 6.76 -8.11
N LEU A 295 -4.97 6.11 -7.53
CA LEU A 295 -3.57 6.54 -7.63
C LEU A 295 -3.07 6.54 -9.08
N VAL A 296 -3.43 5.50 -9.85
CA VAL A 296 -3.07 5.40 -11.28
C VAL A 296 -3.67 6.53 -12.11
N ILE A 297 -4.96 6.83 -11.93
CA ILE A 297 -5.65 7.91 -12.67
C ILE A 297 -5.01 9.28 -12.36
N GLU A 298 -4.61 9.51 -11.12
CA GLU A 298 -3.97 10.76 -10.71
C GLU A 298 -2.58 10.92 -11.31
N GLN A 299 -1.80 9.85 -11.33
CA GLN A 299 -0.46 9.85 -11.90
C GLN A 299 -0.47 10.10 -13.41
N MET A 300 -1.57 9.74 -14.09
CA MET A 300 -1.79 10.09 -15.49
C MET A 300 -2.20 11.56 -15.70
N GLY A 301 -2.44 12.34 -14.64
CA GLY A 301 -2.79 13.76 -14.71
C GLY A 301 -4.19 14.06 -15.27
N VAL A 302 -5.01 13.04 -15.52
CA VAL A 302 -6.30 13.18 -16.24
C VAL A 302 -7.37 13.83 -15.37
N LEU A 303 -7.31 13.72 -14.03
CA LEU A 303 -8.35 14.20 -13.11
C LEU A 303 -7.80 14.72 -11.77
N LYS A 304 -7.16 15.90 -11.80
CA LYS A 304 -6.45 16.49 -10.64
C LYS A 304 -7.29 16.70 -9.36
N GLY A 305 -8.62 16.84 -9.47
CA GLY A 305 -9.52 17.08 -8.32
C GLY A 305 -10.35 15.87 -7.87
N TYR A 306 -10.21 14.73 -8.55
CA TYR A 306 -11.12 13.59 -8.40
C TYR A 306 -10.91 12.80 -7.11
N ASN A 307 -9.70 12.78 -6.61
CA ASN A 307 -9.32 11.85 -5.54
C ASN A 307 -9.73 12.34 -4.16
N PHE A 308 -9.50 13.61 -3.84
CA PHE A 308 -9.92 14.16 -2.53
C PHE A 308 -11.42 13.97 -2.29
N TRP A 309 -12.26 14.31 -3.27
CA TRP A 309 -13.71 14.15 -3.13
C TRP A 309 -14.14 12.69 -2.99
N ARG A 310 -13.50 11.76 -3.70
CA ARG A 310 -13.79 10.34 -3.56
C ARG A 310 -13.36 9.78 -2.21
N VAL A 311 -12.17 10.14 -1.74
CA VAL A 311 -11.67 9.75 -0.41
C VAL A 311 -12.61 10.29 0.67
N LYS A 312 -13.04 11.54 0.54
CA LYS A 312 -13.99 12.18 1.46
C LYS A 312 -15.38 11.50 1.46
N GLN A 313 -15.85 11.02 0.31
CA GLN A 313 -17.17 10.39 0.17
C GLN A 313 -17.17 8.89 0.43
N ALA A 314 -16.02 8.22 0.27
CA ALA A 314 -15.90 6.79 0.51
C ALA A 314 -16.18 6.50 2.00
N LYS A 315 -16.79 5.34 2.26
CA LYS A 315 -16.99 4.89 3.64
C LYS A 315 -15.62 4.63 4.28
N LYS A 316 -15.45 4.97 5.56
CA LYS A 316 -14.20 4.70 6.31
C LYS A 316 -13.72 3.24 6.18
N SER A 317 -14.65 2.30 6.15
CA SER A 317 -14.40 0.86 5.94
C SER A 317 -13.97 0.46 4.52
N LEU A 318 -13.96 1.38 3.57
CA LEU A 318 -13.66 1.19 2.15
C LEU A 318 -12.59 2.17 1.67
N GLY A 319 -11.66 2.57 2.54
CA GLY A 319 -10.63 3.57 2.22
C GLY A 319 -11.12 5.01 2.24
N GLY A 320 -12.25 5.27 2.90
CA GLY A 320 -12.73 6.63 3.18
C GLY A 320 -11.84 7.34 4.17
N GLY A 321 -11.48 8.58 3.86
CA GLY A 321 -10.56 9.35 4.68
C GLY A 321 -11.19 9.87 5.97
N MET A 322 -10.32 10.09 6.94
CA MET A 322 -10.66 10.74 8.21
C MET A 322 -9.90 12.06 8.31
N SER A 323 -10.51 13.11 8.85
CA SER A 323 -9.75 14.34 9.10
C SER A 323 -8.61 14.05 10.08
N ALA A 324 -7.47 14.72 9.93
CA ALA A 324 -6.34 14.53 10.85
C ALA A 324 -6.73 14.82 12.31
N TYR A 325 -7.65 15.77 12.51
CA TYR A 325 -8.21 16.12 13.81
C TYR A 325 -9.01 14.97 14.43
N ASP A 326 -9.97 14.41 13.68
CA ASP A 326 -10.79 13.28 14.15
C ASP A 326 -9.92 12.01 14.34
N TRP A 327 -8.88 11.86 13.51
CA TRP A 327 -7.95 10.75 13.61
C TRP A 327 -7.17 10.77 14.92
N LEU A 328 -6.64 11.94 15.31
CA LEU A 328 -5.90 12.08 16.57
C LEU A 328 -6.80 11.85 17.79
N ILE A 329 -8.04 12.32 17.75
CA ILE A 329 -9.01 12.06 18.83
C ILE A 329 -9.29 10.56 18.94
N LEU A 330 -9.67 9.90 17.83
CA LEU A 330 -9.97 8.47 17.86
C LEU A 330 -8.75 7.62 18.22
N PHE A 331 -7.56 8.02 17.79
CA PHE A 331 -6.30 7.37 18.15
C PHE A 331 -6.04 7.50 19.65
N SER A 332 -6.19 8.69 20.23
CA SER A 332 -6.01 8.91 21.67
C SER A 332 -7.00 8.11 22.52
N GLN A 333 -8.28 8.06 22.12
CA GLN A 333 -9.30 7.27 22.80
C GLN A 333 -9.00 5.77 22.71
N ALA A 334 -8.56 5.29 21.54
CA ALA A 334 -8.17 3.90 21.37
C ALA A 334 -6.95 3.52 22.22
N LEU A 335 -5.95 4.41 22.31
CA LEU A 335 -4.80 4.22 23.20
C LEU A 335 -5.23 4.16 24.66
N GLU A 336 -6.07 5.09 25.11
CA GLU A 336 -6.54 5.14 26.50
C GLU A 336 -7.38 3.93 26.88
N MET A 337 -8.26 3.47 25.98
CA MET A 337 -9.04 2.25 26.21
C MET A 337 -8.15 1.00 26.21
N GLY A 338 -7.14 0.94 25.33
CA GLY A 338 -6.18 -0.15 25.26
C GLY A 338 -5.22 -0.21 26.46
N GLU A 339 -4.83 0.95 27.00
CA GLU A 339 -4.03 1.03 28.23
C GLU A 339 -4.84 0.57 29.46
N ASN A 340 -6.15 0.81 29.46
CA ASN A 340 -7.06 0.54 30.57
C ASN A 340 -7.90 -0.73 30.40
N GLU A 341 -7.41 -1.76 29.70
CA GLU A 341 -8.12 -3.03 29.38
C GLU A 341 -8.82 -3.74 30.58
N GLN A 342 -8.59 -3.30 31.83
CA GLN A 342 -9.24 -3.81 33.04
C GLN A 342 -10.57 -3.13 33.42
N ASN A 343 -10.93 -2.01 32.78
CA ASN A 343 -12.16 -1.27 33.09
C ASN A 343 -13.25 -1.56 32.05
N ASP A 344 -14.16 -2.48 32.36
CA ASP A 344 -15.30 -2.89 31.53
C ASP A 344 -16.41 -1.81 31.39
N SER A 345 -16.13 -0.53 31.64
CA SER A 345 -17.15 0.51 31.50
C SER A 345 -17.50 0.72 30.02
N GLU A 346 -18.71 0.32 29.63
CA GLU A 346 -19.26 0.49 28.27
C GLU A 346 -19.59 1.96 27.91
N GLU A 347 -19.29 2.91 28.79
CA GLU A 347 -19.66 4.31 28.59
C GLU A 347 -18.80 4.93 27.49
N LYS A 348 -19.46 5.53 26.49
CA LYS A 348 -18.77 6.21 25.40
C LYS A 348 -18.01 7.40 25.99
N PRO A 349 -16.71 7.56 25.69
CA PRO A 349 -15.95 8.70 26.21
C PRO A 349 -16.60 10.03 25.78
N ASP A 350 -16.57 11.00 26.70
CA ASP A 350 -17.02 12.36 26.45
C ASP A 350 -16.31 12.98 25.24
N THR A 351 -16.85 14.08 24.72
CA THR A 351 -16.26 14.78 23.58
C THR A 351 -14.89 15.36 23.94
N MET A 352 -13.83 14.64 23.58
CA MET A 352 -12.43 15.02 23.80
C MET A 352 -11.97 16.07 22.79
N GLY A 353 -11.31 17.13 23.26
CA GLY A 353 -10.68 18.14 22.41
C GLY A 353 -9.31 17.68 21.89
N LEU A 354 -8.78 18.30 20.82
CA LEU A 354 -7.47 17.92 20.26
C LEU A 354 -6.32 18.11 21.25
N ALA A 355 -6.32 19.20 22.03
CA ALA A 355 -5.27 19.44 23.03
C ALA A 355 -5.24 18.33 24.10
N GLU A 356 -6.41 17.87 24.52
CA GLU A 356 -6.57 16.76 25.46
C GLU A 356 -6.11 15.43 24.82
N ALA A 357 -6.56 15.14 23.59
CA ALA A 357 -6.13 13.97 22.83
C ALA A 357 -4.60 13.89 22.69
N LEU A 358 -3.95 15.00 22.36
CA LEU A 358 -2.50 15.10 22.25
C LEU A 358 -1.77 14.90 23.58
N ASN A 359 -2.36 15.36 24.69
CA ASN A 359 -1.82 15.12 26.04
C ASN A 359 -1.92 13.63 26.41
N VAL A 360 -3.04 12.98 26.10
CA VAL A 360 -3.22 11.53 26.29
C VAL A 360 -2.18 10.76 25.48
N ILE A 361 -2.02 11.09 24.19
CA ILE A 361 -1.03 10.45 23.31
C ILE A 361 0.38 10.60 23.89
N ALA A 362 0.79 11.83 24.24
CA ALA A 362 2.13 12.07 24.77
C ALA A 362 2.39 11.35 26.10
N ARG A 363 1.37 11.28 26.97
CA ARG A 363 1.42 10.55 28.24
C ARG A 363 1.65 9.07 28.02
N ILE A 364 0.83 8.43 27.18
CA ILE A 364 0.88 6.98 26.93
C ILE A 364 2.15 6.61 26.17
N MET A 365 2.47 7.34 25.11
CA MET A 365 3.69 7.09 24.32
C MET A 365 4.95 7.42 25.11
N GLY A 366 4.87 8.25 26.15
CA GLY A 366 6.02 8.78 26.89
C GLY A 366 6.99 9.56 26.01
N GLN A 367 6.49 10.12 24.90
CA GLN A 367 7.21 10.93 23.91
C GLN A 367 6.19 11.70 23.05
N GLU A 368 6.65 12.72 22.32
CA GLU A 368 5.83 13.37 21.29
C GLU A 368 5.42 12.38 20.19
N LEU A 369 4.22 12.53 19.64
CA LEU A 369 3.78 11.75 18.48
C LEU A 369 4.61 12.17 17.26
N ARG A 370 5.39 11.24 16.71
CA ARG A 370 6.16 11.50 15.49
C ARG A 370 5.44 10.93 14.28
N ILE A 371 5.30 11.75 13.25
CA ILE A 371 4.62 11.37 12.02
C ILE A 371 5.52 11.54 10.81
N PHE A 372 5.32 10.65 9.84
CA PHE A 372 5.88 10.71 8.51
C PHE A 372 4.73 10.90 7.51
N LEU A 373 4.81 11.91 6.64
CA LEU A 373 3.72 12.24 5.71
C LEU A 373 3.98 11.64 4.32
N ASP A 374 3.18 10.67 3.87
CA ASP A 374 3.14 10.26 2.47
C ASP A 374 2.14 11.15 1.70
N LEU A 375 2.68 12.02 0.85
CA LEU A 375 1.96 13.07 0.14
C LEU A 375 1.21 12.48 -1.06
N LYS A 376 -0.10 12.25 -0.90
CA LYS A 376 -0.94 11.70 -1.97
C LYS A 376 -1.53 12.78 -2.89
N SER A 377 -1.79 13.99 -2.37
CA SER A 377 -2.35 15.08 -3.17
C SER A 377 -1.37 15.60 -4.22
N ARG A 378 -1.75 15.46 -5.49
CA ARG A 378 -0.92 15.87 -6.63
C ARG A 378 -1.01 17.36 -6.94
N PHE A 379 0.05 17.91 -7.52
CA PHE A 379 0.15 19.30 -7.99
C PHE A 379 -0.03 20.36 -6.90
N VAL A 380 0.27 20.00 -5.65
CA VAL A 380 0.29 20.94 -4.53
C VAL A 380 1.71 21.53 -4.42
N PRO A 381 1.87 22.87 -4.44
CA PRO A 381 3.18 23.49 -4.26
C PRO A 381 3.81 23.17 -2.91
N GLN A 382 5.14 23.10 -2.89
CA GLN A 382 5.96 22.76 -1.71
C GLN A 382 5.71 23.73 -0.55
N GLU A 383 5.45 25.00 -0.83
CA GLU A 383 5.17 26.02 0.17
C GLU A 383 3.87 25.73 0.93
N VAL A 384 2.87 25.14 0.27
CA VAL A 384 1.61 24.75 0.90
C VAL A 384 1.84 23.57 1.84
N TRP A 385 2.62 22.57 1.42
CA TRP A 385 3.00 21.46 2.28
C TRP A 385 3.85 21.92 3.47
N ALA A 386 4.81 22.82 3.25
CA ALA A 386 5.60 23.41 4.32
C ALA A 386 4.72 24.16 5.33
N GLU A 387 3.66 24.84 4.87
CA GLU A 387 2.70 25.49 5.76
C GLU A 387 1.89 24.49 6.58
N VAL A 388 1.45 23.37 5.98
CA VAL A 388 0.78 22.28 6.73
C VAL A 388 1.69 21.75 7.84
N VAL A 389 2.97 21.53 7.54
CA VAL A 389 3.97 21.07 8.51
C VAL A 389 4.15 22.07 9.66
N LYS A 390 4.29 23.37 9.33
CA LYS A 390 4.40 24.43 10.34
C LYS A 390 3.15 24.49 11.23
N GLN A 391 1.97 24.35 10.63
CA GLN A 391 0.71 24.33 11.38
C GLN A 391 0.65 23.13 12.33
N ILE A 392 1.09 21.95 11.91
CA ILE A 392 1.18 20.77 12.79
C ILE A 392 2.16 21.04 13.95
N HIS A 393 3.31 21.65 13.67
CA HIS A 393 4.31 21.99 14.70
C HIS A 393 3.88 23.10 15.67
N THR A 394 2.73 23.75 15.46
CA THR A 394 2.14 24.64 16.49
C THR A 394 1.65 23.87 17.72
N TYR A 395 1.47 22.55 17.60
CA TYR A 395 1.09 21.66 18.68
C TYR A 395 2.33 20.96 19.25
N PRO A 396 2.69 21.18 20.53
CA PRO A 396 3.97 20.71 21.09
C PRO A 396 4.09 19.18 21.23
N SER A 397 2.98 18.46 21.19
CA SER A 397 2.94 17.00 21.38
C SER A 397 2.97 16.20 20.07
N ILE A 398 3.12 16.86 18.92
CA ILE A 398 3.18 16.20 17.62
C ILE A 398 4.28 16.82 16.74
N LYS A 399 5.03 15.96 16.05
CA LYS A 399 6.16 16.36 15.23
C LYS A 399 6.20 15.61 13.92
N VAL A 400 6.21 16.37 12.82
CA VAL A 400 6.53 15.82 11.49
C VAL A 400 8.03 15.59 11.40
N GLN A 401 8.46 14.35 11.19
CA GLN A 401 9.86 13.98 11.03
C GLN A 401 10.33 14.03 9.57
N GLY A 402 9.41 13.80 8.64
CA GLY A 402 9.68 13.83 7.22
C GLY A 402 8.42 13.71 6.39
N CYS A 403 8.59 13.91 5.09
CA CYS A 403 7.57 13.64 4.09
C CYS A 403 8.16 12.89 2.91
N GLY A 404 7.30 12.16 2.20
CA GLY A 404 7.68 11.48 0.98
C GLY A 404 6.59 11.51 -0.09
N SER A 405 7.01 11.27 -1.33
CA SER A 405 6.11 11.17 -2.48
C SER A 405 6.78 10.33 -3.57
N PHE A 406 5.95 9.72 -4.42
CA PHE A 406 6.38 9.09 -5.67
C PHE A 406 6.73 10.11 -6.77
N VAL A 407 6.46 11.40 -6.55
CA VAL A 407 6.80 12.49 -7.47
C VAL A 407 7.83 13.38 -6.79
N ILE A 408 9.09 13.28 -7.25
CA ILE A 408 10.25 13.94 -6.63
C ILE A 408 10.04 15.45 -6.55
N GLU A 409 9.47 16.03 -7.60
CA GLU A 409 9.23 17.47 -7.71
C GLU A 409 8.28 17.98 -6.64
N GLU A 410 7.35 17.17 -6.14
CA GLU A 410 6.39 17.59 -5.09
C GLU A 410 7.03 17.68 -3.70
N VAL A 411 8.16 17.00 -3.48
CA VAL A 411 8.83 16.92 -2.18
C VAL A 411 10.11 17.75 -2.14
N ARG A 412 10.84 17.80 -3.26
CA ARG A 412 12.16 18.42 -3.31
C ARG A 412 12.10 19.90 -2.93
N GLY A 413 12.91 20.28 -1.95
CA GLY A 413 13.02 21.65 -1.45
C GLY A 413 12.15 21.95 -0.23
N ILE A 414 11.18 21.11 0.13
CA ILE A 414 10.35 21.29 1.34
C ILE A 414 11.19 21.41 2.61
N SER A 415 12.27 20.62 2.73
CA SER A 415 13.20 20.65 3.88
C SER A 415 13.77 22.04 4.15
N SER A 416 14.05 22.82 3.11
CA SER A 416 14.55 24.20 3.24
C SER A 416 13.49 25.17 3.78
N LEU A 417 12.20 24.82 3.65
CA LEU A 417 11.07 25.66 4.03
C LEU A 417 10.57 25.39 5.46
N CYS A 418 10.72 24.16 5.96
CA CYS A 418 10.20 23.74 7.28
C CYS A 418 11.09 22.77 8.08
N GLY A 419 12.31 22.45 7.62
CA GLY A 419 13.29 21.71 8.41
C GLY A 419 13.04 20.21 8.62
N ILE A 420 12.21 19.59 7.78
CA ILE A 420 11.91 18.14 7.84
C ILE A 420 12.75 17.34 6.83
N ASN A 421 12.78 16.01 6.99
CA ASN A 421 13.42 15.13 6.03
C ASN A 421 12.57 14.95 4.76
N GLU A 422 13.19 15.16 3.59
CA GLU A 422 12.62 14.78 2.29
C GLU A 422 12.94 13.33 1.96
N VAL A 423 11.98 12.62 1.40
CA VAL A 423 12.11 11.22 0.98
C VAL A 423 11.46 11.00 -0.38
N PHE A 424 12.11 10.25 -1.25
CA PHE A 424 11.56 9.91 -2.57
C PHE A 424 11.18 8.44 -2.64
N PHE A 425 9.93 8.18 -3.01
CA PHE A 425 9.40 6.82 -3.14
C PHE A 425 9.48 6.32 -4.58
N PHE A 426 9.80 5.03 -4.73
CA PHE A 426 9.87 4.36 -6.02
C PHE A 426 9.15 3.01 -5.96
N HIS A 427 8.44 2.63 -7.02
CA HIS A 427 7.76 1.34 -7.06
C HIS A 427 8.75 0.16 -7.20
N SER A 428 9.94 0.38 -7.75
CA SER A 428 10.97 -0.65 -7.85
C SER A 428 12.40 -0.09 -7.75
N ALA A 429 13.37 -0.98 -7.53
CA ALA A 429 14.80 -0.63 -7.68
C ALA A 429 15.14 -0.14 -9.10
N GLY A 430 14.43 -0.63 -10.14
CA GLY A 430 14.61 -0.17 -11.52
C GLY A 430 14.11 1.25 -11.76
N ASP A 431 13.04 1.67 -11.07
CA ASP A 431 12.59 3.07 -11.11
C ASP A 431 13.62 4.00 -10.49
N LEU A 432 14.20 3.62 -9.35
CA LEU A 432 15.31 4.35 -8.71
C LEU A 432 16.50 4.45 -9.67
N GLN A 433 16.94 3.33 -10.25
CA GLN A 433 18.02 3.30 -11.24
C GLN A 433 17.75 4.29 -12.37
N ASN A 434 16.54 4.24 -12.94
CA ASN A 434 16.17 5.12 -14.02
C ASN A 434 16.12 6.60 -13.60
N ALA A 435 15.65 6.91 -12.41
CA ALA A 435 15.60 8.27 -11.88
C ALA A 435 17.00 8.87 -11.69
N ILE A 436 17.97 8.06 -11.26
CA ILE A 436 19.39 8.45 -11.18
C ILE A 436 19.94 8.79 -12.57
N HIS A 437 19.73 7.91 -13.55
CA HIS A 437 20.17 8.15 -14.94
C HIS A 437 19.50 9.36 -15.59
N ASN A 438 18.27 9.68 -15.18
CA ASN A 438 17.55 10.86 -15.62
C ASN A 438 17.92 12.13 -14.82
N LYS A 439 18.91 12.06 -13.91
CA LYS A 439 19.33 13.16 -13.02
C LYS A 439 18.23 13.73 -12.14
N THR A 440 17.14 12.99 -11.93
CA THR A 440 16.08 13.41 -11.02
C THR A 440 16.44 13.06 -9.58
N VAL A 441 17.09 11.91 -9.34
CA VAL A 441 17.75 11.61 -8.05
C VAL A 441 19.17 12.17 -8.05
N LYS A 442 19.55 12.79 -6.93
CA LYS A 442 20.83 13.49 -6.73
C LYS A 442 21.66 12.81 -5.64
N THR A 443 22.93 13.19 -5.57
CA THR A 443 23.84 12.74 -4.51
C THR A 443 23.32 13.12 -3.13
N GLY A 444 23.35 12.19 -2.17
CA GLY A 444 22.87 12.41 -0.80
C GLY A 444 21.35 12.31 -0.62
N ASP A 445 20.60 12.04 -1.70
CA ASP A 445 19.14 11.89 -1.61
C ASP A 445 18.75 10.69 -0.72
N ARG A 446 17.63 10.87 -0.02
CA ARG A 446 17.01 9.83 0.81
C ARG A 446 15.89 9.18 0.01
N VAL A 447 15.96 7.87 -0.18
CA VAL A 447 15.04 7.15 -1.06
C VAL A 447 14.48 5.91 -0.39
N PHE A 448 13.28 5.53 -0.78
CA PHE A 448 12.69 4.24 -0.49
C PHE A 448 12.18 3.61 -1.77
N PHE A 449 12.36 2.30 -1.90
CA PHE A 449 11.72 1.55 -2.97
C PHE A 449 11.12 0.25 -2.44
N ASN A 450 10.17 -0.31 -3.20
CA ASN A 450 9.48 -1.51 -2.79
C ASN A 450 10.43 -2.72 -2.76
N ALA A 451 10.55 -3.36 -1.60
CA ALA A 451 11.47 -4.48 -1.40
C ALA A 451 11.09 -5.74 -2.19
N GLY A 452 9.81 -5.91 -2.55
CA GLY A 452 9.36 -7.00 -3.42
C GLY A 452 10.00 -6.98 -4.80
N SER A 453 10.51 -5.83 -5.24
CA SER A 453 11.30 -5.70 -6.48
C SER A 453 12.69 -6.37 -6.41
N LEU A 454 13.15 -6.78 -5.22
CA LEU A 454 14.42 -7.50 -5.02
C LEU A 454 14.27 -9.02 -5.21
N LEU A 455 13.04 -9.54 -5.16
CA LEU A 455 12.80 -10.98 -5.23
C LEU A 455 12.85 -11.49 -6.68
N TRP A 456 13.51 -12.62 -6.88
CA TRP A 456 13.68 -13.29 -8.16
C TRP A 456 12.35 -13.63 -8.81
N ASP A 457 12.25 -13.42 -10.13
CA ASP A 457 11.06 -13.79 -10.89
C ASP A 457 10.95 -15.31 -10.93
N PHE A 458 10.01 -15.85 -10.17
CA PHE A 458 9.55 -17.21 -10.45
C PHE A 458 9.17 -17.24 -11.92
N PRO A 459 9.70 -18.18 -12.72
CA PRO A 459 9.44 -18.20 -14.15
C PRO A 459 7.92 -18.29 -14.36
N ASN A 460 7.32 -17.17 -14.81
CA ASN A 460 5.89 -17.02 -15.14
C ASN A 460 5.37 -18.09 -16.12
N SER A 461 6.29 -18.83 -16.74
CA SER A 461 5.99 -20.01 -17.53
C SER A 461 5.74 -21.20 -16.60
N LEU A 462 4.49 -21.30 -16.15
CA LEU A 462 3.86 -22.53 -15.67
C LEU A 462 4.15 -23.72 -16.62
N SER A 463 4.44 -23.45 -17.91
CA SER A 463 4.86 -24.41 -18.93
C SER A 463 6.34 -24.85 -18.88
N LYS A 464 7.28 -24.01 -18.45
CA LYS A 464 8.68 -24.38 -18.14
C LYS A 464 8.76 -25.09 -16.80
N MET A 465 7.96 -24.67 -15.81
CA MET A 465 7.85 -25.33 -14.52
C MET A 465 7.20 -26.72 -14.66
N LYS A 466 6.10 -26.87 -15.41
CA LYS A 466 5.54 -28.20 -15.70
C LYS A 466 6.53 -29.13 -16.40
N ARG A 467 7.45 -28.63 -17.24
CA ARG A 467 8.47 -29.48 -17.88
C ARG A 467 9.68 -29.78 -16.99
N ALA A 468 10.15 -28.83 -16.18
CA ALA A 468 11.28 -29.05 -15.28
C ALA A 468 10.90 -29.77 -13.97
N THR A 469 9.67 -29.58 -13.48
CA THR A 469 9.19 -30.09 -12.19
C THR A 469 8.48 -31.43 -12.29
N ILE A 470 7.79 -31.75 -13.41
CA ILE A 470 7.18 -33.08 -13.58
C ILE A 470 8.23 -34.19 -13.76
N GLU A 471 9.42 -33.88 -14.28
CA GLU A 471 10.47 -34.89 -14.48
C GLU A 471 11.47 -35.02 -13.32
N LYS A 472 11.64 -34.03 -12.43
CA LYS A 472 12.73 -34.09 -11.42
C LYS A 472 12.46 -33.63 -10.00
N LEU A 473 11.32 -33.00 -9.64
CA LEU A 473 11.12 -32.54 -8.26
C LEU A 473 9.72 -32.82 -7.74
N THR A 474 9.66 -33.68 -6.73
CA THR A 474 8.57 -33.84 -5.77
C THR A 474 8.36 -32.56 -4.94
N VAL A 475 7.99 -31.44 -5.56
CA VAL A 475 7.41 -30.29 -4.84
C VAL A 475 6.03 -30.76 -4.39
N ARG A 476 5.93 -31.23 -3.14
CA ARG A 476 4.70 -31.85 -2.61
C ARG A 476 3.91 -30.87 -1.77
N THR A 477 4.52 -29.78 -1.29
CA THR A 477 3.93 -28.87 -0.33
C THR A 477 4.19 -27.40 -0.66
N GLU A 478 3.37 -26.50 -0.12
CA GLU A 478 3.53 -25.05 -0.24
C GLU A 478 4.86 -24.55 0.35
N LYS A 479 5.36 -25.25 1.38
CA LYS A 479 6.65 -24.97 2.02
C LYS A 479 7.82 -25.08 1.03
N ASP A 480 7.79 -26.11 0.17
CA ASP A 480 8.83 -26.34 -0.83
C ASP A 480 8.90 -25.21 -1.87
N LEU A 481 7.78 -24.50 -2.14
CA LEU A 481 7.76 -23.34 -3.04
C LEU A 481 8.33 -22.08 -2.39
N LYS A 482 8.13 -21.93 -1.07
CA LYS A 482 8.63 -20.78 -0.29
C LYS A 482 10.15 -20.82 -0.11
N GLU A 483 10.74 -22.01 0.01
CA GLU A 483 12.20 -22.21 0.02
C GLU A 483 12.88 -21.80 -1.30
N LEU A 484 12.10 -21.48 -2.36
CA LEU A 484 12.63 -21.03 -3.64
C LEU A 484 12.71 -19.51 -3.77
N TYR A 485 12.27 -18.73 -2.78
CA TYR A 485 12.53 -17.29 -2.81
C TYR A 485 14.04 -17.04 -2.84
N LYS A 486 14.46 -16.24 -3.81
CA LYS A 486 15.84 -15.82 -4.01
C LYS A 486 15.87 -14.34 -4.28
N LEU A 487 16.97 -13.69 -3.92
CA LEU A 487 17.23 -12.31 -4.31
C LEU A 487 17.69 -12.27 -5.78
N LYS A 488 17.35 -11.18 -6.48
CA LYS A 488 17.87 -10.88 -7.82
C LYS A 488 19.36 -10.54 -7.75
N PRO A 489 20.13 -10.75 -8.83
CA PRO A 489 21.58 -10.56 -8.82
C PRO A 489 21.98 -9.14 -8.42
N TYR A 490 21.25 -8.13 -8.90
CA TYR A 490 21.50 -6.72 -8.58
C TYR A 490 21.21 -6.35 -7.11
N ALA A 491 20.48 -7.19 -6.37
CA ALA A 491 20.19 -6.99 -4.96
C ALA A 491 21.31 -7.54 -4.06
N LEU A 492 22.13 -8.47 -4.56
CA LEU A 492 23.21 -9.06 -3.78
C LEU A 492 24.31 -8.02 -3.55
N CYS A 493 24.60 -7.76 -2.28
CA CYS A 493 25.69 -6.86 -1.88
C CYS A 493 27.03 -7.61 -1.94
N ARG A 494 28.09 -6.92 -2.34
CA ARG A 494 29.44 -7.50 -2.41
C ARG A 494 29.99 -7.66 -1.00
N ALA A 495 30.60 -8.81 -0.73
CA ALA A 495 31.31 -9.01 0.52
C ALA A 495 32.44 -7.97 0.64
N LYS A 496 32.63 -7.41 1.82
CA LYS A 496 33.74 -6.48 2.07
C LYS A 496 35.06 -7.16 1.69
N GLY A 497 35.74 -6.64 0.67
CA GLY A 497 37.03 -7.15 0.20
C GLY A 497 36.98 -8.23 -0.88
N SER A 498 35.80 -8.70 -1.33
CA SER A 498 35.74 -9.52 -2.54
C SER A 498 35.93 -8.62 -3.75
N GLY A 499 37.09 -8.72 -4.43
CA GLY A 499 37.28 -8.12 -5.75
C GLY A 499 36.18 -8.56 -6.72
N MET A 500 35.91 -7.76 -7.77
CA MET A 500 34.81 -7.95 -8.73
C MET A 500 34.51 -9.44 -9.01
N VAL A 501 33.48 -9.98 -8.36
CA VAL A 501 33.01 -11.34 -8.62
C VAL A 501 32.21 -11.31 -9.90
N GLY A 502 32.88 -11.59 -11.03
CA GLY A 502 32.44 -12.18 -12.31
C GLY A 502 31.04 -11.94 -12.93
N GLY A 503 30.14 -11.18 -12.32
CA GLY A 503 28.86 -10.76 -12.89
C GLY A 503 29.04 -9.39 -13.54
N SER A 504 28.72 -9.29 -14.83
CA SER A 504 28.94 -8.10 -15.65
C SER A 504 27.97 -6.93 -15.37
N GLY A 505 27.04 -7.08 -14.42
CA GLY A 505 26.00 -6.09 -14.14
C GLY A 505 26.26 -5.22 -12.91
N SER A 506 25.70 -4.01 -12.92
CA SER A 506 25.67 -3.13 -11.75
C SER A 506 24.68 -3.62 -10.69
N THR A 507 24.97 -3.31 -9.44
CA THR A 507 24.16 -3.64 -8.25
C THR A 507 23.60 -2.39 -7.60
N ILE A 508 22.62 -2.56 -6.70
CA ILE A 508 22.09 -1.45 -5.89
C ILE A 508 23.21 -0.80 -5.06
N GLN A 509 24.11 -1.61 -4.50
CA GLN A 509 25.28 -1.12 -3.76
C GLN A 509 26.13 -0.17 -4.62
N ASP A 510 26.39 -0.50 -5.89
CA ASP A 510 27.18 0.37 -6.78
C ASP A 510 26.54 1.77 -6.94
N TYR A 511 25.21 1.85 -7.03
CA TYR A 511 24.50 3.13 -7.09
C TYR A 511 24.49 3.87 -5.74
N VAL A 512 24.34 3.14 -4.62
CA VAL A 512 24.40 3.74 -3.28
C VAL A 512 25.75 4.39 -3.03
N GLU A 513 26.84 3.71 -3.38
CA GLU A 513 28.20 4.23 -3.20
C GLU A 513 28.50 5.39 -4.14
N ALA A 514 28.15 5.28 -5.43
CA ALA A 514 28.44 6.31 -6.43
C ALA A 514 27.69 7.63 -6.18
N PHE A 515 26.49 7.58 -5.60
CA PHE A 515 25.65 8.75 -5.36
C PHE A 515 25.47 9.07 -3.87
N ASP A 516 26.21 8.42 -2.97
CA ASP A 516 26.04 8.55 -1.51
C ASP A 516 24.56 8.54 -1.08
N LEU A 517 23.79 7.60 -1.62
CA LEU A 517 22.35 7.54 -1.36
C LEU A 517 22.09 7.04 0.06
N ILE A 518 21.01 7.53 0.66
CA ILE A 518 20.50 7.03 1.94
C ILE A 518 19.24 6.21 1.66
N VAL A 519 19.45 4.92 1.37
CA VAL A 519 18.39 4.01 0.88
C VAL A 519 17.68 3.32 2.04
N GLY A 520 16.36 3.22 1.92
CA GLY A 520 15.50 2.33 2.70
C GLY A 520 14.64 1.44 1.82
N LEU A 521 14.03 0.46 2.45
CA LEU A 521 13.09 -0.46 1.83
C LEU A 521 11.70 -0.26 2.44
N TYR A 522 10.64 -0.49 1.67
CA TYR A 522 9.29 -0.62 2.20
C TYR A 522 8.62 -1.85 1.60
N VAL A 523 7.66 -2.42 2.30
CA VAL A 523 6.85 -3.55 1.85
C VAL A 523 5.40 -3.28 2.16
N GLN A 524 4.49 -3.85 1.36
CA GLN A 524 3.09 -3.92 1.76
C GLN A 524 2.88 -5.26 2.45
N GLU A 525 2.63 -5.24 3.75
CA GLU A 525 2.62 -6.40 4.65
C GLU A 525 1.55 -7.42 4.25
N PHE A 526 0.41 -6.97 3.74
CA PHE A 526 -0.64 -7.84 3.19
C PHE A 526 -0.37 -8.37 1.79
N SER A 527 0.71 -7.88 1.17
CA SER A 527 1.19 -8.27 -0.15
C SER A 527 2.58 -8.89 -0.04
N ILE A 528 2.85 -9.63 1.03
CA ILE A 528 4.06 -10.43 1.15
C ILE A 528 3.76 -11.61 2.07
N ASP A 529 4.29 -12.80 1.74
CA ASP A 529 4.20 -13.94 2.65
C ASP A 529 5.36 -13.94 3.66
N GLU A 530 5.27 -14.82 4.67
CA GLU A 530 6.24 -14.87 5.76
C GLU A 530 7.67 -15.17 5.29
N ALA A 531 7.84 -16.02 4.27
CA ALA A 531 9.16 -16.46 3.81
C ALA A 531 9.84 -15.36 2.98
N ALA A 532 9.07 -14.67 2.15
CA ALA A 532 9.54 -13.49 1.44
C ALA A 532 9.87 -12.35 2.41
N ALA A 533 9.03 -12.11 3.43
CA ALA A 533 9.28 -11.09 4.44
C ALA A 533 10.56 -11.40 5.22
N GLU A 534 10.72 -12.64 5.70
CA GLU A 534 11.92 -13.10 6.39
C GLU A 534 13.18 -12.89 5.54
N LEU A 535 13.16 -13.31 4.27
CA LEU A 535 14.30 -13.13 3.36
C LEU A 535 14.67 -11.65 3.18
N LEU A 536 13.67 -10.77 2.97
CA LEU A 536 13.90 -9.35 2.74
C LEU A 536 14.38 -8.63 4.01
N ILE A 537 13.83 -8.97 5.17
CA ILE A 537 14.24 -8.37 6.45
C ILE A 537 15.66 -8.80 6.80
N ASN A 538 15.98 -10.09 6.69
CA ASN A 538 17.35 -10.57 6.89
C ASN A 538 18.32 -9.87 5.95
N HIS A 539 17.96 -9.74 4.67
CA HIS A 539 18.79 -9.05 3.70
C HIS A 539 19.03 -7.58 4.07
N ALA A 540 17.99 -6.84 4.50
CA ALA A 540 18.12 -5.46 4.95
C ALA A 540 19.01 -5.34 6.20
N ASN A 541 18.82 -6.25 7.15
CA ASN A 541 19.55 -6.30 8.42
C ASN A 541 21.04 -6.62 8.25
N GLU A 542 21.38 -7.55 7.35
CA GLU A 542 22.76 -7.92 7.03
C GLU A 542 23.49 -6.83 6.24
N ASN A 543 22.75 -6.01 5.50
CA ASN A 543 23.29 -5.02 4.56
C ASN A 543 22.95 -3.57 4.94
N THR A 544 22.99 -3.24 6.23
CA THR A 544 22.72 -1.89 6.76
C THR A 544 23.61 -0.77 6.18
N HIS A 545 24.78 -1.12 5.66
CA HIS A 545 25.65 -0.19 4.96
C HIS A 545 25.08 0.27 3.61
N VAL A 546 24.27 -0.55 2.96
CA VAL A 546 23.51 -0.24 1.73
C VAL A 546 22.14 0.33 2.10
N PHE A 547 21.41 -0.36 2.97
CA PHE A 547 20.07 0.03 3.43
C PHE A 547 20.13 0.85 4.72
N LYS A 548 20.84 1.98 4.69
CA LYS A 548 21.10 2.84 5.86
C LYS A 548 19.82 3.30 6.58
N ARG A 549 18.69 3.42 5.87
CA ARG A 549 17.40 3.78 6.47
C ARG A 549 16.63 2.59 7.03
N GLY A 550 17.07 1.37 6.79
CA GLY A 550 16.36 0.16 7.18
C GLY A 550 15.13 -0.13 6.33
N MET A 551 14.10 -0.64 6.98
CA MET A 551 12.90 -1.15 6.35
C MET A 551 11.66 -0.58 7.05
N ALA A 552 10.87 0.21 6.31
CA ALA A 552 9.56 0.64 6.76
C ALA A 552 8.65 -0.59 6.87
N TRP A 553 8.10 -0.79 8.07
CA TRP A 553 7.36 -2.00 8.44
C TRP A 553 6.23 -1.63 9.41
N GLY A 554 5.01 -2.04 9.09
CA GLY A 554 3.79 -1.83 9.86
C GLY A 554 3.32 -3.04 10.65
N GLY A 555 4.06 -4.15 10.65
CA GLY A 555 3.81 -5.27 11.57
C GLY A 555 4.39 -5.02 12.97
N ILE A 556 3.97 -5.79 13.97
CA ILE A 556 4.40 -5.65 15.37
C ILE A 556 5.64 -6.52 15.62
N GLY A 557 6.73 -5.94 16.11
CA GLY A 557 7.81 -6.71 16.77
C GLY A 557 8.43 -7.88 16.00
N GLY A 558 8.41 -7.87 14.66
CA GLY A 558 8.86 -9.03 13.86
C GLY A 558 7.85 -10.18 13.84
N MET A 559 6.55 -9.92 13.95
CA MET A 559 5.52 -10.94 13.78
C MET A 559 4.73 -10.75 12.50
N THR A 560 4.25 -11.87 11.98
CA THR A 560 3.21 -11.94 10.94
C THR A 560 2.22 -13.07 11.26
N ILE A 561 1.13 -13.18 10.52
CA ILE A 561 0.10 -14.21 10.72
C ILE A 561 0.11 -15.20 9.55
N SER A 562 0.24 -16.48 9.88
CA SER A 562 0.01 -17.60 8.98
C SER A 562 -1.42 -17.54 8.43
N GLY A 563 -1.59 -17.67 7.13
CA GLY A 563 -2.95 -17.74 6.54
C GLY A 563 -3.67 -16.42 6.26
N VAL A 564 -3.06 -15.26 6.54
CA VAL A 564 -3.33 -14.03 5.74
C VAL A 564 -2.90 -14.24 4.27
N GLN A 565 -2.16 -15.32 4.06
CA GLN A 565 -1.73 -15.87 2.79
C GLN A 565 -2.86 -15.91 1.74
N PRO A 566 -2.55 -15.49 0.51
CA PRO A 566 -3.36 -15.83 -0.64
C PRO A 566 -3.34 -17.35 -0.74
N SER A 567 -4.51 -17.99 -0.73
CA SER A 567 -4.58 -19.41 -1.11
C SER A 567 -3.86 -19.59 -2.46
N MET A 568 -3.12 -20.68 -2.66
CA MET A 568 -2.34 -21.02 -3.87
C MET A 568 -3.05 -20.85 -5.24
N LEU A 569 -4.34 -20.48 -5.27
CA LEU A 569 -5.17 -20.27 -6.45
C LEU A 569 -5.78 -18.85 -6.55
N GLN A 570 -5.44 -17.92 -5.65
CA GLN A 570 -5.88 -16.52 -5.75
C GLN A 570 -4.65 -15.61 -5.78
N ASN A 571 -4.39 -15.07 -6.97
CA ASN A 571 -3.30 -14.19 -7.39
C ASN A 571 -3.11 -12.92 -6.53
N THR A 572 -2.69 -13.04 -5.28
CA THR A 572 -2.09 -11.91 -4.56
C THR A 572 -0.83 -12.39 -3.87
N ASP A 573 0.04 -13.09 -4.60
CA ASP A 573 1.37 -13.54 -4.19
C ASP A 573 2.27 -12.44 -3.61
N GLY A 574 1.78 -11.20 -3.48
CA GLY A 574 2.57 -10.05 -3.10
C GLY A 574 3.46 -9.54 -4.24
N LEU A 575 3.92 -10.47 -5.05
CA LEU A 575 4.74 -10.29 -6.23
C LEU A 575 4.00 -9.51 -7.32
N TRP A 576 2.70 -9.70 -7.55
CA TRP A 576 2.01 -9.06 -8.68
C TRP A 576 1.91 -7.53 -8.58
N ALA A 577 1.47 -6.98 -7.44
CA ALA A 577 1.36 -5.52 -7.29
C ALA A 577 2.74 -4.85 -7.10
N GLN A 578 3.67 -5.53 -6.43
CA GLN A 578 4.98 -4.98 -6.08
C GLN A 578 6.00 -5.06 -7.23
N ARG A 579 5.91 -6.08 -8.10
CA ARG A 579 6.86 -6.24 -9.22
C ARG A 579 6.47 -5.52 -10.49
N LEU A 580 5.16 -5.42 -10.77
CA LEU A 580 4.69 -4.97 -12.09
C LEU A 580 4.39 -3.48 -12.16
N CYS A 581 4.35 -2.79 -11.02
CA CYS A 581 4.05 -1.36 -10.96
C CYS A 581 5.29 -0.47 -11.17
N GLY A 582 6.46 -1.03 -11.53
CA GLY A 582 7.70 -0.26 -11.74
C GLY A 582 8.53 -0.77 -12.91
N ARG A 583 9.58 -0.01 -13.26
CA ARG A 583 10.56 -0.41 -14.28
C ARG A 583 11.40 -1.60 -13.79
N GLY A 584 11.80 -2.46 -14.72
CA GLY A 584 12.82 -3.48 -14.44
C GLY A 584 14.21 -2.86 -14.26
N TRP A 585 15.08 -3.51 -13.51
CA TRP A 585 16.50 -3.16 -13.44
C TRP A 585 17.15 -3.38 -14.81
N ASN A 586 17.95 -2.43 -15.27
CA ASN A 586 18.74 -2.57 -16.49
C ASN A 586 20.17 -2.97 -16.11
N GLU A 587 20.54 -4.22 -16.40
CA GLU A 587 21.86 -4.79 -16.06
C GLU A 587 23.01 -4.12 -16.85
N ASP A 588 22.73 -3.54 -18.02
CA ASP A 588 23.71 -2.89 -18.88
C ASP A 588 24.02 -1.45 -18.44
N ARG A 589 23.21 -0.87 -17.54
CA ARG A 589 23.41 0.49 -17.02
C ARG A 589 24.34 0.50 -15.81
N HIS A 590 25.40 1.30 -15.88
CA HIS A 590 26.30 1.53 -14.76
C HIS A 590 26.10 2.90 -14.13
N PRO A 591 26.26 3.09 -12.79
CA PRO A 591 26.20 4.41 -12.16
C PRO A 591 27.19 5.44 -12.71
N TYR A 592 28.25 5.01 -13.40
CA TYR A 592 29.27 5.89 -13.99
C TYR A 592 28.97 6.31 -15.44
N GLN A 593 27.86 5.83 -16.01
CA GLN A 593 27.41 6.16 -17.36
C GLN A 593 26.31 7.24 -17.36
N VAL A 594 26.23 8.04 -16.30
CA VAL A 594 25.27 9.15 -16.23
C VAL A 594 25.88 10.34 -16.99
N ASP A 595 25.57 10.43 -18.28
CA ASP A 595 25.90 11.56 -19.17
C ASP A 595 25.44 12.89 -18.59
#